data_AF-A0A3D2MP48-F1
#
_entry.id   AF-A0A3D2MP48-F1
#
_cell.length_a   1.000
_cell.length_b   1.000
_cell.length_c   1.000
_cell.angle_alpha   90.00
_cell.angle_beta   90.00
_cell.angle_gamma   90.00
#
_symmetry.space_group_name_H-M   'P 1'
#
loop_
_entity.id
_entity.type
_entity.pdbx_description
1 polymer ?
#
loop_
_entity_poly.entity_id
_entity_poly.type
_entity_poly.pdbx_seq_one_letter_code
_entity_poly.pdbx_strand_id
1 'polypeptide(L)' 'MQDDIRRDARTPNSAARDKAAGTMKEVGGRIKESLGALTGNKRTEAQGREDQIAGAARRKKGTWKDRIKAWIDRR' A
#
# COMPACT_ATOMS: atom_id res chain seq x y z
N MET A 1 -31.97 50.26 -21.85
CA MET A 1 -30.76 49.63 -22.41
C MET A 1 -30.52 48.37 -21.57
N GLN A 2 -31.28 47.30 -21.82
CA GLN A 2 -31.05 46.19 -22.77
C GLN A 2 -30.02 45.17 -22.26
N ASP A 3 -30.50 43.93 -22.10
CA ASP A 3 -29.80 42.66 -22.24
C ASP A 3 -28.81 42.23 -21.15
N ASP A 4 -29.16 41.21 -20.36
CA ASP A 4 -28.57 39.89 -20.61
C ASP A 4 -29.34 38.75 -19.89
N ILE A 5 -30.03 37.96 -20.71
CA ILE A 5 -30.61 36.67 -20.36
C ILE A 5 -29.49 35.65 -20.36
N ARG A 6 -28.97 35.21 -19.20
CA ARG A 6 -28.22 33.94 -19.10
C ARG A 6 -28.57 33.14 -17.85
N ARG A 7 -29.39 32.12 -18.09
CA ARG A 7 -29.53 30.82 -17.42
C ARG A 7 -28.55 30.54 -16.27
N ASP A 8 -29.06 30.18 -15.09
CA ASP A 8 -28.88 28.82 -14.54
C ASP A 8 -29.86 28.63 -13.38
N ALA A 9 -30.84 27.77 -13.57
CA ALA A 9 -31.63 27.23 -12.48
C ALA A 9 -30.71 26.30 -11.68
N ARG A 10 -30.16 26.73 -10.54
CA ARG A 10 -29.46 25.83 -9.63
C ARG A 10 -29.70 26.17 -8.17
N THR A 11 -30.41 25.25 -7.54
CA THR A 11 -30.75 25.15 -6.12
C THR A 11 -29.62 25.65 -5.20
N PRO A 12 -29.83 26.68 -4.37
CA PRO A 12 -28.80 27.25 -3.49
C PRO A 12 -28.40 26.38 -2.28
N ASN A 13 -28.95 25.17 -2.15
CA ASN A 13 -28.65 24.26 -1.03
C ASN A 13 -27.53 23.23 -1.34
N SER A 14 -27.06 23.14 -2.58
CA SER A 14 -26.12 22.09 -3.00
C SER A 14 -24.66 22.52 -2.88
N ALA A 15 -24.32 23.77 -3.17
CA ALA A 15 -22.91 24.22 -3.20
C ALA A 15 -22.17 24.10 -1.85
N ALA A 16 -22.84 24.25 -0.72
CA ALA A 16 -22.25 24.05 0.61
C ALA A 16 -22.08 22.55 0.95
N ARG A 17 -23.06 21.72 0.57
CA ARG A 17 -23.01 20.27 0.74
C ARG A 17 -21.95 19.62 -0.16
N ASP A 18 -21.81 20.09 -1.40
CA ASP A 18 -20.79 19.62 -2.34
C ASP A 18 -19.38 19.95 -1.86
N LYS A 19 -19.15 21.15 -1.31
CA LYS A 19 -17.85 21.52 -0.72
C LYS A 19 -17.52 20.65 0.50
N ALA A 20 -18.48 20.46 1.41
CA ALA A 20 -18.29 19.61 2.59
C ALA A 20 -18.04 18.12 2.21
N ALA A 21 -18.76 17.61 1.21
CA ALA A 21 -18.59 16.24 0.71
C ALA A 21 -17.23 16.05 0.03
N GLY A 22 -16.74 17.04 -0.72
CA GLY A 22 -15.40 17.05 -1.30
C GLY A 22 -14.30 16.96 -0.24
N THR A 23 -14.36 17.84 0.78
CA THR A 23 -13.39 17.87 1.87
C THR A 23 -13.41 16.58 2.71
N MET A 24 -14.59 16.03 3.01
CA MET A 24 -14.69 14.74 3.72
C MET A 24 -14.05 13.60 2.92
N LYS A 25 -14.23 13.57 1.60
CA LYS A 25 -13.66 12.53 0.73
C LYS A 25 -12.14 12.62 0.68
N GLU A 26 -11.58 13.83 0.61
CA GLU A 26 -10.13 14.03 0.66
C GLU A 26 -9.53 13.63 2.02
N VAL A 27 -10.16 14.02 3.12
CA VAL A 27 -9.68 13.68 4.48
C VAL A 27 -9.76 12.17 4.71
N GLY A 28 -10.88 11.54 4.35
CA GLY A 28 -11.04 10.08 4.45
C GLY A 28 -10.05 9.32 3.56
N GLY A 29 -9.76 9.84 2.37
CA GLY A 29 -8.74 9.32 1.46
C GLY A 29 -7.35 9.32 2.09
N ARG A 30 -6.90 10.47 2.61
CA ARG A 30 -5.58 10.61 3.25
C ARG A 30 -5.43 9.71 4.48
N ILE A 31 -6.48 9.58 5.29
CA ILE A 31 -6.49 8.68 6.45
C ILE A 31 -6.36 7.21 5.99
N LYS A 32 -7.13 6.79 4.97
CA LYS A 32 -7.07 5.43 4.42
C LYS A 32 -5.71 5.13 3.77
N GLU A 33 -5.13 6.07 3.03
CA GLU A 33 -3.79 5.93 2.46
C GLU A 33 -2.73 5.83 3.55
N SER A 34 -2.79 6.67 4.58
CA SER A 34 -1.84 6.63 5.70
C SER A 34 -1.92 5.32 6.47
N LEU A 35 -3.13 4.84 6.78
CA LEU A 35 -3.36 3.54 7.41
C LEU A 35 -2.93 2.37 6.51
N GLY A 36 -3.19 2.46 5.20
CA GLY A 36 -2.79 1.47 4.21
C GLY A 36 -1.28 1.37 4.06
N ALA A 37 -0.58 2.51 4.00
CA ALA A 37 0.88 2.57 3.95
C ALA A 37 1.51 2.05 5.26
N LEU A 38 0.96 2.44 6.42
CA LEU A 38 1.47 2.00 7.72
C LEU A 38 1.26 0.50 7.96
N THR A 39 0.09 -0.03 7.61
CA THR A 39 -0.24 -1.46 7.73
C THR A 39 0.46 -2.29 6.67
N GLY A 40 0.57 -1.76 5.44
CA GLY A 40 1.33 -2.34 4.34
C GLY A 40 2.79 -2.52 4.70
N ASN A 41 3.45 -1.48 5.21
CA ASN A 41 4.84 -1.57 5.67
C ASN A 41 5.01 -2.58 6.79
N LYS A 42 4.13 -2.60 7.79
CA LYS A 42 4.19 -3.60 8.88
C LYS A 42 4.04 -5.05 8.37
N ARG A 43 3.11 -5.29 7.44
CA ARG A 43 2.90 -6.62 6.85
C ARG A 43 4.06 -7.04 5.96
N THR A 44 4.55 -6.13 5.12
CA THR A 44 5.67 -6.36 4.21
C THR A 44 6.98 -6.58 4.99
N GLU A 45 7.21 -5.85 6.08
CA GLU A 45 8.39 -6.03 6.93
C GLU A 45 8.38 -7.39 7.63
N ALA A 46 7.22 -7.82 8.16
CA ALA A 46 7.06 -9.13 8.78
C ALA A 46 7.32 -10.27 7.77
N GLN A 47 6.70 -10.20 6.59
CA GLN A 47 6.90 -11.20 5.53
C GLN A 47 8.36 -11.22 5.05
N GLY A 48 8.98 -10.06 4.86
CA GLY A 48 10.39 -9.97 4.43
C GLY A 48 11.36 -10.55 5.46
N ARG A 49 11.05 -10.43 6.76
CA ARG A 49 11.89 -10.99 7.83
C ARG A 49 11.78 -12.52 7.90
N GLU A 50 10.57 -13.06 7.74
CA GLU A 50 10.38 -14.51 7.64
C GLU A 50 11.07 -15.10 6.41
N ASP A 51 10.94 -14.44 5.25
CA ASP A 51 11.61 -14.87 4.00
C ASP A 51 13.13 -14.82 4.11
N GLN A 52 13.70 -13.81 4.78
CA GLN A 52 15.15 -13.75 5.02
C GLN A 52 15.63 -14.90 5.92
N ILE A 53 14.89 -15.24 6.97
CA ILE A 53 15.22 -16.35 7.87
C ILE A 53 15.12 -17.68 7.11
N ALA A 54 14.04 -17.89 6.36
CA ALA A 54 13.83 -19.09 5.55
C ALA A 54 14.90 -19.21 4.44
N GLY A 55 15.23 -18.10 3.78
CA GLY A 55 16.26 -18.01 2.75
C GLY A 55 17.66 -18.31 3.30
N ALA A 56 18.02 -17.73 4.45
CA ALA A 56 19.29 -17.99 5.13
C ALA A 56 19.40 -19.46 5.58
N ALA A 57 18.33 -20.03 6.11
CA ALA A 57 18.28 -21.45 6.50
C ALA A 57 18.43 -22.38 5.28
N ARG A 58 17.75 -22.08 4.17
CA ARG A 58 17.86 -22.82 2.91
C ARG A 58 19.28 -22.73 2.32
N ARG A 59 19.88 -21.54 2.27
CA ARG A 59 21.25 -21.33 1.78
C ARG A 59 22.28 -22.12 2.60
N LYS A 60 22.20 -22.04 3.94
CA LYS A 60 23.09 -22.79 4.85
C LYS A 60 22.89 -24.30 4.72
N LYS A 61 21.65 -24.77 4.62
CA LYS A 61 21.36 -26.21 4.48
C LYS A 61 21.84 -26.76 3.13
N GLY A 62 21.71 -25.99 2.05
CA GLY A 62 22.24 -26.32 0.73
C GLY A 62 23.76 -26.45 0.75
N THR A 63 24.47 -25.39 1.18
CA THR A 63 25.94 -25.42 1.27
C THR A 63 26.47 -26.50 2.21
N TRP A 64 25.80 -26.75 3.34
CA TRP A 64 26.20 -27.82 4.27
C TRP A 64 26.05 -29.20 3.64
N LYS A 65 24.92 -29.48 2.97
CA LYS A 65 24.70 -30.75 2.28
C LYS A 65 25.67 -30.95 1.11
N ASP A 66 25.91 -29.92 0.30
CA ASP A 66 26.86 -29.98 -0.81
C ASP A 66 28.28 -30.26 -0.32
N ARG A 67 28.73 -29.60 0.75
CA ARG A 67 30.05 -29.84 1.34
C ARG A 67 30.20 -31.25 1.91
N ILE A 68 29.17 -31.77 2.58
CA ILE A 68 29.18 -33.15 3.08
C ILE A 68 29.20 -34.14 1.90
N LYS A 69 28.37 -33.91 0.88
CA LYS A 69 28.31 -34.79 -0.29
C LYS A 69 29.64 -34.80 -1.04
N ALA A 70 30.28 -33.65 -1.24
CA ALA A 70 31.59 -33.54 -1.88
C ALA A 70 32.72 -34.22 -1.08
N TRP A 71 32.61 -34.27 0.25
CA TRP A 71 33.57 -34.98 1.10
C TRP A 71 33.38 -36.50 1.04
N ILE A 72 32.13 -36.97 1.00
CA ILE A 72 31.79 -38.41 0.92
C ILE A 72 32.13 -39.00 -0.46
N ASP A 73 31.89 -38.25 -1.55
CA ASP A 73 32.10 -38.71 -2.93
C ASP A 73 33.58 -38.87 -3.31
N ARG A 74 34.50 -38.28 -2.52
CA ARG A 74 35.95 -38.32 -2.75
C ARG A 74 36.64 -39.53 -2.10
N ARG A 75 35.93 -40.42 -1.42
CA ARG A 75 36.46 -41.64 -0.80
C ARG A 75 35.96 -42.88 -1.53
#